data_AF-A0A0F9E1Y7-F1
#
_entry.id   AF-A0A0F9E1Y7-F1
#
_cell.length_a   1.000
_cell.length_b   1.000
_cell.length_c   1.000
_cell.angle_alpha   90.00
_cell.angle_beta   90.00
_cell.angle_gamma   90.00
#
_symmetry.space_group_name_H-M   'P 1'
#
loop_
_entity.id
_entity.type
_entity.pdbx_description
1 polymer ?
#
loop_
_entity_poly.entity_id
_entity_poly.type
_entity_poly.pdbx_seq_one_letter_code
_entity_poly.pdbx_strand_id
1 'polypeptide(L)' 'MNMDLTFYIRPEQYVEILEWCIENFGKSNSTWMLLANNDIGGELYFKNEEDAMAFKLRWL' A
#
# COMPACT_ATOMS: atom_id res chain seq x y z
N MET A 1 13.01 1.08 -10.23
CA MET A 1 12.01 0.91 -9.16
C MET A 1 12.04 -0.56 -8.77
N ASN A 2 12.26 -0.91 -7.50
CA ASN A 2 12.37 -2.31 -7.08
C ASN A 2 10.95 -2.90 -7.02
N MET A 3 10.63 -3.88 -7.88
CA MET A 3 9.25 -4.39 -8.04
C MET A 3 8.71 -5.06 -6.77
N ASP A 4 9.60 -5.49 -5.86
CA ASP A 4 9.23 -6.13 -4.60
C ASP A 4 8.56 -5.20 -3.57
N LEU A 5 8.60 -3.89 -3.82
CA LEU A 5 8.05 -2.86 -2.93
C LEU A 5 6.77 -2.21 -3.47
N THR A 6 6.28 -2.67 -4.64
CA THR A 6 5.11 -2.11 -5.31
C THR A 6 4.02 -3.17 -5.44
N PHE A 7 2.79 -2.79 -5.12
CA PHE A 7 1.63 -3.66 -5.11
C PHE A 7 0.47 -3.03 -5.87
N TYR A 8 -0.23 -3.82 -6.67
CA TYR A 8 -1.46 -3.35 -7.30
C TYR A 8 -2.63 -3.47 -6.33
N ILE A 9 -3.37 -2.38 -6.18
CA ILE A 9 -4.55 -2.27 -5.33
C ILE A 9 -5.79 -2.20 -6.22
N ARG A 10 -6.75 -3.10 -5.97
CA ARG A 10 -8.05 -3.06 -6.64
C ARG A 10 -8.94 -1.95 -6.05
N PRO A 11 -9.79 -1.29 -6.84
CA PRO A 11 -10.61 -0.17 -6.37
C PRO A 11 -11.47 -0.54 -5.16
N GLU A 12 -12.04 -1.75 -5.10
CA GLU A 12 -12.85 -2.21 -3.98
C GLU A 12 -12.07 -2.39 -2.66
N GLN A 13 -10.75 -2.50 -2.72
CA GLN A 13 -9.86 -2.65 -1.56
C GLN A 13 -9.26 -1.31 -1.10
N TYR A 14 -9.48 -0.22 -1.86
CA TYR A 14 -8.82 1.06 -1.65
C TYR A 14 -9.00 1.60 -0.22
N VAL A 15 -10.24 1.65 0.27
CA VAL A 15 -10.55 2.23 1.58
C VAL A 15 -9.91 1.42 2.70
N GLU A 16 -10.07 0.10 2.67
CA GLU A 16 -9.51 -0.81 3.67
C GLU A 16 -7.98 -0.72 3.74
N ILE A 17 -7.33 -0.70 2.58
CA ILE A 17 -5.86 -0.63 2.50
C ILE A 17 -5.36 0.74 2.93
N LEU A 18 -6.04 1.82 2.56
CA LEU A 18 -5.70 3.17 3.00
C LEU A 18 -5.75 3.29 4.53
N GLU A 19 -6.85 2.84 5.14
CA GLU A 19 -7.03 2.88 6.60
C GLU A 19 -5.96 2.04 7.30
N TRP A 20 -5.73 0.82 6.84
CA TRP A 20 -4.72 -0.06 7.44
C TRP A 20 -3.30 0.51 7.32
N CYS A 21 -2.93 1.08 6.16
CA CYS A 21 -1.63 1.71 6.00
C CYS A 21 -1.45 2.92 6.92
N ILE A 22 -2.50 3.72 7.15
CA ILE A 22 -2.47 4.83 8.10
C ILE A 22 -2.28 4.34 9.53
N GLU A 23 -2.98 3.28 9.93
CA GLU A 23 -2.92 2.72 11.29
C GLU A 23 -1.55 2.10 11.61
N ASN A 24 -0.93 1.41 10.65
CA ASN A 24 0.28 0.63 10.89
C ASN A 24 1.57 1.38 10.56
N PHE A 25 1.53 2.29 9.58
CA PHE A 25 2.73 2.99 9.08
C PHE A 25 2.63 4.52 9.15
N GLY A 26 1.53 5.05 9.69
CA GLY A 26 1.26 6.48 9.75
C GLY A 26 0.81 7.07 8.41
N LYS A 27 0.68 8.40 8.36
CA LYS A 27 0.17 9.11 7.18
C LYS A 27 1.07 8.92 5.96
N SER A 28 0.45 8.81 4.78
CA SER A 28 1.18 8.65 3.50
C SER A 28 2.26 9.73 3.33
N ASN A 29 3.38 9.37 2.69
CA ASN A 29 4.63 10.13 2.46
C ASN A 29 5.76 9.96 3.48
N SER A 30 5.52 9.34 4.64
CA SER A 30 6.61 8.96 5.57
C SER A 30 7.33 7.71 5.07
N THR A 31 6.62 6.59 4.95
CA THR A 31 7.19 5.25 4.64
C THR A 31 6.48 4.54 3.48
N TRP A 32 5.33 5.02 3.04
CA TRP A 32 4.58 4.47 1.92
C TRP A 32 3.88 5.56 1.09
N MET A 33 3.48 5.22 -0.12
CA MET A 33 2.77 6.08 -1.06
C MET A 33 1.69 5.26 -1.78
N LEU A 34 0.45 5.74 -1.75
CA LEU A 34 -0.67 5.12 -2.47
C LEU A 34 -1.08 6.01 -3.63
N LEU A 35 -0.85 5.51 -4.83
CA LEU A 35 -1.24 6.08 -6.12
C LEU A 35 -2.43 5.27 -6.66
N ALA A 36 -3.51 5.23 -5.89
CA ALA A 36 -4.74 4.50 -6.21
C ALA A 36 -5.98 5.32 -5.82
N ASN A 37 -7.14 4.94 -6.36
CA ASN A 37 -8.43 5.45 -5.91
C ASN A 37 -9.50 4.33 -5.91
N ASN A 38 -10.68 4.65 -5.39
CA ASN A 38 -11.82 3.74 -5.27
C ASN A 38 -12.58 3.49 -6.58
N ASP A 39 -12.21 4.15 -7.69
CA ASP A 39 -12.89 3.99 -8.99
C ASP A 39 -12.16 3.01 -9.92
N ILE A 40 -10.81 3.09 -9.98
CA ILE A 40 -9.98 2.30 -10.91
C ILE A 40 -8.85 1.51 -10.22
N GLY A 41 -8.66 1.67 -8.91
CA GLY A 41 -7.52 1.09 -8.20
C GLY A 41 -6.22 1.83 -8.51
N GLY A 42 -5.08 1.15 -8.39
CA GLY A 42 -3.77 1.73 -8.70
C GLY A 42 -2.63 1.04 -7.98
N GLU A 43 -1.59 1.80 -7.63
CA GLU A 43 -0.36 1.25 -7.05
C GLU A 43 -0.17 1.70 -5.60
N LEU A 44 0.34 0.80 -4.77
CA LEU A 44 0.86 1.06 -3.43
C LEU A 44 2.36 0.79 -3.45
N TYR A 45 3.15 1.74 -2.95
CA TYR A 45 4.60 1.64 -2.85
C TYR A 45 5.06 1.81 -1.40
N PHE A 46 6.01 0.97 -0.98
CA PHE A 46 6.69 1.07 0.32
C PHE A 46 8.15 1.47 0.16
N LYS A 47 8.68 2.28 1.09
CA LYS A 47 10.07 2.75 1.06
C LYS A 47 11.07 1.74 1.63
N ASN A 48 10.61 0.77 2.43
CA ASN A 48 11.44 -0.24 3.06
C ASN A 48 10.82 -1.63 2.90
N GLU A 49 11.65 -2.65 3.03
CA GLU A 49 11.26 -4.05 2.84
C GLU A 49 10.39 -4.59 3.99
N GLU A 50 10.56 -4.08 5.21
CA GLU A 50 9.81 -4.52 6.39
C GLU A 50 8.31 -4.23 6.25
N ASP A 51 7.96 -2.98 5.92
CA ASP A 51 6.57 -2.56 5.69
C ASP A 51 5.97 -3.25 4.47
N ALA A 52 6.76 -3.40 3.39
CA ALA A 52 6.34 -4.13 2.20
C ALA A 52 6.05 -5.60 2.51
N MET A 53 6.85 -6.23 3.37
CA MET A 53 6.66 -7.62 3.80
C MET A 53 5.44 -7.75 4.71
N ALA A 54 5.22 -6.80 5.62
CA ALA A 54 4.02 -6.76 6.45
C ALA A 54 2.74 -6.67 5.60
N PHE A 55 2.77 -5.88 4.52
CA PHE A 55 1.68 -5.81 3.55
C PHE A 55 1.52 -7.14 2.79
N LYS A 56 2.60 -7.71 2.25
CA LYS A 56 2.59 -9.01 1.56
C LYS A 56 1.92 -10.08 2.41
N LEU A 57 2.34 -10.25 3.67
CA LEU A 57 1.82 -11.28 4.57
C LEU A 57 0.31 -11.19 4.85
N ARG A 58 -0.29 -10.01 4.70
CA ARG A 58 -1.71 -9.81 4.97
C ARG A 58 -2.59 -9.93 3.72
N TRP A 59 -2.09 -9.56 2.54
CA TRP A 59 -2.89 -9.49 1.32
C TRP A 59 -2.51 -10.48 0.21
N LEU A 60 -1.33 -11.12 0.28
CA LEU A 60 -0.82 -12.08 -0.72
C LEU A 60 -0.51 -13.44 -0.09
#